data_AF-A0A0F5ES62-F1
#
_entry.id   AF-A0A0F5ES62-F1
#
_cell.length_a   1.000
_cell.length_b   1.000
_cell.length_c   1.000
_cell.angle_alpha   90.00
_cell.angle_beta   90.00
_cell.angle_gamma   90.00
#
_symmetry.space_group_name_H-M   'P 1'
#
loop_
_entity.id
_entity.type
_entity.pdbx_description
1 polymer ?
#
loop_
_entity_poly.entity_id
_entity_poly.type
_entity_poly.pdbx_seq_one_letter_code
_entity_poly.pdbx_strand_id
1 'polypeptide(L)'
;MPIYRVHSSAYHDGSTKGFRHDIKHKRHDCFRGDVRIFQIIDGYPHQISRKRKRFTNKEEAYQWAKQFAQTITKQLKRKQK
;
A
#
# COMPACT_ATOMS: atom_id res chain seq x y z
N MET A 1 -1.41 -2.15 25.45
CA MET A 1 -1.04 -1.18 24.40
C MET A 1 -1.52 -1.70 23.05
N PRO A 2 -2.06 -0.85 22.16
CA PRO A 2 -2.49 -1.28 20.83
C PRO A 2 -1.28 -1.75 20.02
N ILE A 3 -1.34 -2.99 19.55
CA ILE A 3 -0.31 -3.58 18.67
C ILE A 3 -0.69 -3.23 17.24
N TYR A 4 0.27 -2.73 16.45
CA TYR A 4 0.05 -2.41 15.05
C TYR A 4 0.95 -3.24 14.13
N ARG A 5 0.43 -3.59 12.96
CA ARG A 5 1.17 -4.23 11.87
C ARG A 5 1.06 -3.38 10.61
N VAL A 6 2.20 -3.07 10.00
CA VAL A 6 2.26 -2.34 8.73
C VAL A 6 2.70 -3.30 7.64
N HIS A 7 1.96 -3.35 6.53
CA HIS A 7 2.28 -4.17 5.37
C HIS A 7 2.47 -3.28 4.15
N SER A 8 3.60 -3.43 3.46
CA SER A 8 3.88 -2.75 2.19
C SER A 8 3.98 -3.74 1.05
N SER A 9 3.44 -3.38 -0.11
CA SER A 9 3.51 -4.19 -1.33
C SER A 9 3.49 -3.31 -2.58
N ALA A 10 3.92 -3.90 -3.69
CA ALA A 10 3.77 -3.30 -5.02
C ALA A 10 3.15 -4.33 -5.96
N TYR A 11 2.16 -3.92 -6.75
CA TYR A 11 1.48 -4.79 -7.71
C TYR A 11 1.15 -4.09 -9.02
N HIS A 12 0.99 -4.89 -10.07
CA HIS A 12 0.47 -4.43 -11.35
C HIS A 12 -1.06 -4.30 -11.26
N ASP A 13 -1.57 -3.09 -11.49
CA ASP A 13 -3.00 -2.80 -11.48
C ASP A 13 -3.59 -3.05 -12.87
N GLY A 14 -4.00 -4.30 -13.06
CA GLY A 14 -4.66 -4.79 -14.27
C GLY A 14 -6.00 -4.11 -14.59
N SER A 15 -6.61 -3.36 -13.65
CA SER A 15 -7.80 -2.55 -13.94
C SER A 15 -7.52 -1.40 -14.93
N THR A 16 -6.24 -1.11 -15.19
CA THR A 16 -5.80 -0.20 -16.25
C THR A 16 -5.65 -0.87 -17.62
N LYS A 17 -5.81 -2.20 -17.71
CA LYS A 17 -5.90 -2.91 -18.98
C LYS A 17 -7.34 -2.77 -19.47
N GLY A 18 -7.56 -1.79 -20.33
CA GLY A 18 -8.88 -1.43 -20.87
C GLY A 18 -9.55 -2.46 -21.79
N PHE A 19 -9.32 -3.75 -21.58
CA PHE A 19 -10.09 -4.81 -22.25
C PHE A 19 -11.50 -4.97 -21.67
N ARG A 20 -11.80 -4.37 -20.50
CA ARG A 20 -13.17 -4.11 -20.08
C ARG A 20 -13.56 -2.71 -20.56
N HIS A 21 -14.61 -2.64 -21.38
CA HIS A 21 -15.28 -1.43 -21.87
C HIS A 21 -14.57 -0.66 -23.01
N ASP A 22 -13.95 -1.36 -23.98
CA ASP A 22 -13.40 -0.76 -25.22
C ASP A 22 -12.32 0.33 -25.03
N ILE A 23 -11.67 0.38 -23.87
CA ILE A 23 -10.59 1.33 -23.60
C ILE A 23 -9.29 0.79 -24.22
N LYS A 24 -8.95 1.28 -25.42
CA LYS A 24 -7.80 0.79 -26.23
C LYS A 24 -6.40 1.04 -25.65
N HIS A 25 -6.28 1.68 -24.48
CA HIS A 25 -4.99 2.15 -23.97
C HIS A 25 -4.71 1.66 -22.55
N LYS A 26 -3.52 1.06 -22.35
CA LYS A 26 -2.96 0.77 -21.04
C LYS A 26 -2.46 2.08 -20.43
N ARG A 27 -2.94 2.45 -19.23
CA ARG A 27 -2.36 3.62 -18.53
C ARG A 27 -0.88 3.37 -18.24
N HIS A 28 -0.05 4.39 -18.48
CA HIS A 28 1.39 4.31 -18.25
C HIS A 28 1.74 4.09 -16.77
N ASP A 29 0.89 4.54 -15.83
CA ASP A 29 1.06 4.42 -14.37
C ASP A 29 0.40 3.16 -13.77
N CYS A 30 0.68 2.01 -14.40
CA CYS A 30 0.02 0.74 -14.10
C CYS A 30 0.53 0.01 -12.84
N PHE A 31 1.54 0.52 -12.14
CA PHE A 31 1.99 -0.06 -10.88
C PHE A 31 1.42 0.70 -9.68
N ARG A 32 1.14 -0.03 -8.60
CA ARG A 32 0.62 0.53 -7.36
C ARG A 32 1.54 0.19 -6.23
N GLY A 33 2.00 1.21 -5.51
CA GLY A 33 2.46 1.01 -4.14
C GLY A 33 1.24 0.96 -3.22
N ASP A 34 1.17 -0.03 -2.33
CA ASP A 34 0.08 -0.23 -1.38
C ASP A 34 0.66 -0.43 0.03
N VAL A 35 0.22 0.41 0.96
CA VAL A 35 0.55 0.30 2.38
C VAL A 35 -0.73 0.13 3.17
N ARG A 36 -0.80 -0.94 3.95
CA ARG A 36 -1.93 -1.25 4.84
C ARG A 36 -1.46 -1.19 6.28
N ILE A 37 -2.28 -0.58 7.13
CA ILE A 37 -2.05 -0.48 8.56
C ILE A 37 -3.14 -1.29 9.24
N PHE A 38 -2.71 -2.24 10.05
CA PHE A 38 -3.58 -3.09 10.86
C PHE A 38 -3.37 -2.78 12.34
N GLN A 39 -4.45 -2.76 13.09
CA GLN A 39 -4.43 -2.86 14.54
C GLN A 39 -4.77 -4.30 14.92
N ILE A 40 -4.05 -4.87 15.87
CA ILE A 40 -4.38 -6.18 16.43
C ILE A 40 -5.35 -5.97 17.58
N ILE A 41 -6.55 -6.51 17.45
CA ILE A 41 -7.62 -6.50 18.46
C ILE A 41 -7.97 -7.96 18.70
N ASP A 42 -7.91 -8.39 19.97
CA ASP A 42 -8.19 -9.78 20.38
C ASP A 42 -7.42 -10.85 19.57
N GLY A 43 -6.19 -10.52 19.17
CA GLY A 43 -5.32 -11.41 18.36
C GLY A 43 -5.55 -11.34 16.85
N TYR A 44 -6.58 -10.62 16.38
CA TYR A 44 -6.93 -10.54 14.96
C TYR A 44 -6.51 -9.21 14.33
N PRO A 45 -6.01 -9.22 13.07
CA PRO A 45 -5.62 -7.99 12.37
C PRO A 45 -6.85 -7.28 11.77
N HIS A 46 -7.16 -6.10 12.30
CA HIS A 46 -8.19 -5.20 11.76
C HIS A 46 -7.54 -4.09 10.94
N GLN A 47 -7.89 -3.97 9.66
CA GLN A 47 -7.34 -2.92 8.80
C GLN A 47 -7.94 -1.55 9.16
N ILE A 48 -7.13 -0.68 9.74
CA ILE A 48 -7.57 0.66 10.16
C ILE A 48 -7.26 1.75 9.12
N SER A 49 -6.32 1.49 8.21
CA SER A 49 -5.96 2.45 7.17
C SER A 49 -5.27 1.78 5.99
N ARG A 50 -5.38 2.43 4.83
CA ARG A 50 -4.76 2.02 3.57
C ARG A 50 -4.35 3.24 2.75
N LYS A 51 -3.10 3.26 2.28
CA LYS A 51 -2.60 4.28 1.35
C LYS A 51 -2.13 3.62 0.06
N ARG A 52 -2.58 4.17 -1.07
CA ARG A 52 -2.18 3.74 -2.42
C ARG A 52 -1.64 4.91 -3.23
N LYS A 53 -0.62 4.65 -4.04
CA LYS A 53 -0.09 5.60 -5.03
C LYS A 53 0.26 4.88 -6.33
N ARG A 54 0.07 5.54 -7.47
CA ARG A 54 0.36 5.03 -8.82
C ARG A 54 1.79 5.38 -9.23
N PHE A 55 2.40 4.48 -10.03
CA PHE A 55 3.75 4.61 -10.55
C PHE A 55 3.83 3.98 -11.94
N THR A 56 4.77 4.47 -12.75
CA THR A 56 5.06 3.95 -14.09
C THR A 56 5.89 2.67 -14.05
N ASN A 57 6.71 2.49 -13.01
CA ASN A 57 7.53 1.30 -12.81
C ASN A 57 7.27 0.63 -11.44
N LYS A 58 7.57 -0.66 -11.38
CA LYS A 58 7.35 -1.51 -10.20
C LYS A 58 8.30 -1.15 -9.05
N GLU A 59 9.52 -0.75 -9.39
CA GLU A 59 10.58 -0.51 -8.41
C GLU A 59 10.30 0.74 -7.59
N GLU A 60 9.94 1.86 -8.21
CA GLU A 60 9.50 3.08 -7.52
C GLU A 60 8.25 2.82 -6.67
N ALA A 61 7.29 2.05 -7.17
CA ALA A 61 6.12 1.66 -6.40
C ALA A 61 6.51 0.92 -5.12
N TYR A 62 7.45 -0.02 -5.23
CA TYR A 62 7.95 -0.79 -4.10
C TYR A 62 8.78 0.06 -3.13
N GLN A 63 9.70 0.88 -3.63
CA GLN A 63 10.53 1.77 -2.81
C GLN A 63 9.66 2.77 -2.04
N TRP A 64 8.70 3.40 -2.71
CA TRP A 64 7.75 4.29 -2.06
C TRP A 64 6.96 3.58 -0.97
N ALA A 65 6.41 2.39 -1.25
CA ALA A 65 5.62 1.64 -0.28
C ALA A 65 6.47 1.24 0.95
N LYS A 66 7.72 0.81 0.72
CA LYS A 66 8.67 0.44 1.77
C LYS A 66 9.05 1.66 2.64
N GLN A 67 9.43 2.77 2.03
CA GLN A 67 9.78 4.01 2.75
C GLN A 67 8.60 4.54 3.57
N PHE A 68 7.41 4.57 2.97
CA PHE A 68 6.21 5.01 3.67
C PHE A 68 5.87 4.10 4.84
N ALA A 69 5.95 2.78 4.67
CA ALA A 69 5.72 1.82 5.76
C ALA A 69 6.73 1.99 6.91
N GLN A 70 8.00 2.25 6.62
CA GLN A 70 9.02 2.54 7.64
C GLN A 70 8.67 3.83 8.42
N THR A 71 8.28 4.89 7.72
CA THR A 71 7.87 6.16 8.36
C THR A 71 6.67 5.96 9.29
N ILE A 72 5.63 5.27 8.84
CA ILE A 72 4.45 4.96 9.65
C ILE A 72 4.84 4.09 10.85
N THR A 73 5.66 3.06 10.65
CA THR A 73 6.11 2.18 11.74
C THR A 73 6.84 2.98 12.82
N LYS A 74 7.72 3.93 12.44
CA LYS A 74 8.39 4.84 13.38
C LYS A 74 7.40 5.73 14.13
N GLN A 75 6.41 6.29 13.46
CA GLN A 75 5.38 7.14 14.08
C GLN A 75 4.52 6.34 15.08
N LEU A 76 4.09 5.13 14.72
CA LEU A 76 3.30 4.27 15.59
C LEU A 76 4.06 3.81 16.83
N LYS A 77 5.37 3.53 16.71
CA LYS A 77 6.23 3.22 17.86
C LYS A 77 6.41 4.42 18.79
N ARG A 78 6.53 5.64 18.26
CA ARG A 78 6.63 6.87 19.07
C ARG A 78 5.37 7.12 19.90
N LYS A 79 4.17 6.84 19.34
CA LYS A 79 2.89 6.98 20.06
C LYS A 79 2.66 5.91 21.14
N GLN A 80 3.47 4.85 21.17
CA GLN A 80 3.39 3.79 22.17
C GLN A 80 4.33 4.02 23.36
N LYS A 81 5.30 4.95 23.24
CA LYS A 81 6.09 5.44 24.37
C LYS A 81 5.32 6.52 25.10
#